data_AF-F8JMV6-F1
#
_entry.id   AF-F8JMV6-F1
#
_cell.length_a   1.000
_cell.length_b   1.000
_cell.length_c   1.000
_cell.angle_alpha   90.00
_cell.angle_beta   90.00
_cell.angle_gamma   90.00
#
_symmetry.space_group_name_H-M   'P 1'
#
loop_
_entity.id
_entity.type
_entity.pdbx_description
1 polymer ?
#
loop_
_entity_poly.entity_id
_entity_poly.type
_entity_poly.pdbx_seq_one_letter_code
_entity_poly.pdbx_strand_id
1 'polypeptide(L)'
;MATVTLKRYADQTAAQKDLSGYVEGSRVTNLSQALNAAYDGKGKDSGKHTVDGVEVQVLHASAGKIGGTSVTLFHFFRGSELHLVALGEHVASDRYLIEAELGQQEAPFRKKKTVGPSGG
;
A
#
# COMPACT_ATOMS: atom_id res chain seq x y z
N MET A 1 18.76 -2.97 -13.14
CA MET A 1 17.94 -3.22 -11.94
C MET A 1 17.02 -2.02 -11.78
N ALA A 2 15.70 -2.22 -11.71
CA ALA A 2 14.77 -1.11 -11.57
C ALA A 2 14.79 -0.61 -10.12
N THR A 3 14.98 0.69 -9.93
CA THR A 3 14.95 1.33 -8.62
C THR A 3 13.50 1.40 -8.14
N VAL A 4 13.21 0.81 -6.97
CA VAL A 4 11.90 0.85 -6.32
C VAL A 4 11.86 2.11 -5.47
N THR A 5 11.13 3.14 -5.90
CA THR A 5 10.99 4.34 -5.05
C THR A 5 9.94 4.06 -3.99
N LEU A 6 10.38 3.97 -2.73
CA LEU A 6 9.50 3.81 -1.58
C LEU A 6 9.24 5.15 -0.90
N LYS A 7 7.99 5.37 -0.49
CA LYS A 7 7.70 6.39 0.51
C LYS A 7 7.91 5.80 1.90
N ARG A 8 8.46 6.60 2.80
CA ARG A 8 8.89 6.19 4.14
C ARG A 8 8.33 7.13 5.17
N TYR A 9 7.77 6.58 6.24
CA TYR A 9 7.12 7.37 7.27
C TYR A 9 7.53 6.92 8.66
N ALA A 10 8.13 7.84 9.42
CA ALA A 10 8.57 7.59 10.79
C ALA A 10 7.39 7.26 11.73
N ASP A 11 6.21 7.79 11.43
CA ASP A 11 5.00 7.59 12.22
C ASP A 11 3.73 7.68 11.37
N GLN A 12 2.62 7.26 11.97
CA GLN A 12 1.32 7.21 11.32
C GLN A 12 0.79 8.60 10.95
N THR A 13 1.10 9.63 11.72
CA THR A 13 0.64 11.01 11.47
C THR A 13 1.29 11.55 10.21
N ALA A 14 2.60 11.32 10.04
CA ALA A 14 3.33 11.67 8.82
C ALA A 14 2.77 10.93 7.59
N ALA A 15 2.49 9.62 7.73
CA ALA A 15 1.88 8.83 6.67
C ALA A 15 0.50 9.36 6.28
N GLN A 16 -0.38 9.61 7.25
CA GLN A 16 -1.73 10.14 7.02
C GLN A 16 -1.68 11.50 6.31
N LYS A 17 -0.81 12.41 6.78
CA LYS A 17 -0.68 13.75 6.22
C LYS A 17 -0.29 13.70 4.74
N ASP A 18 0.78 12.96 4.42
CA ASP A 18 1.25 12.85 3.03
C ASP A 18 0.25 12.09 2.14
N LEU A 19 -0.23 10.93 2.60
CA LEU A 19 -1.10 10.06 1.80
C LEU A 19 -2.49 10.64 1.56
N SER A 20 -2.97 11.53 2.44
CA SER A 20 -4.24 12.24 2.23
C SER A 20 -4.23 13.12 0.98
N GLY A 21 -3.07 13.52 0.46
CA GLY A 21 -2.96 14.26 -0.79
C GLY A 21 -3.24 13.43 -2.04
N TYR A 22 -3.33 12.11 -1.92
CA TYR A 22 -3.54 11.16 -3.03
C TYR A 22 -4.92 10.48 -3.00
N VAL A 23 -5.77 10.84 -2.03
CA VAL A 23 -7.11 10.27 -1.89
C VAL A 23 -8.12 11.36 -1.55
N GLU A 24 -9.38 11.18 -1.95
CA GLU A 24 -10.40 12.23 -1.81
C GLU A 24 -11.67 11.73 -1.10
N GLY A 25 -12.38 12.66 -0.46
CA GLY A 25 -13.69 12.41 0.16
C GLY A 25 -13.66 11.28 1.19
N SER A 26 -14.59 10.33 1.08
CA SER A 26 -14.68 9.19 2.01
C SER A 26 -13.44 8.29 2.03
N ARG A 27 -12.59 8.35 1.00
CA ARG A 27 -11.32 7.62 0.96
C ARG A 27 -10.32 8.12 2.00
N VAL A 28 -10.44 9.37 2.48
CA VAL A 28 -9.58 9.90 3.55
C VAL A 28 -9.83 9.15 4.87
N THR A 29 -11.09 8.87 5.19
CA THR A 29 -11.46 8.05 6.35
C THR A 29 -10.97 6.60 6.18
N ASN A 30 -11.14 6.04 4.98
CA ASN A 30 -10.66 4.68 4.70
C ASN A 30 -9.13 4.58 4.74
N LEU A 31 -8.41 5.61 4.30
CA LEU A 31 -6.95 5.70 4.47
C LEU A 31 -6.57 5.66 5.95
N SER A 32 -7.25 6.43 6.80
CA SER A 32 -6.99 6.42 8.25
C SER A 32 -7.21 5.03 8.86
N GLN A 33 -8.29 4.34 8.46
CA GLN A 33 -8.57 2.98 8.90
C GLN A 33 -7.54 1.96 8.40
N ALA A 34 -7.09 2.08 7.14
CA ALA A 34 -6.05 1.23 6.58
C ALA A 34 -4.70 1.46 7.28
N LEU A 35 -4.36 2.73 7.60
CA LEU A 35 -3.17 3.06 8.37
C LEU A 35 -3.25 2.50 9.80
N ASN A 36 -4.39 2.63 10.49
CA ASN A 36 -4.58 1.99 11.80
C ASN A 36 -4.32 0.48 11.71
N ALA A 37 -4.89 -0.19 10.70
CA ALA A 37 -4.68 -1.62 10.51
C ALA A 37 -3.20 -1.97 10.22
N ALA A 38 -2.48 -1.13 9.46
CA ALA A 38 -1.05 -1.30 9.22
C ALA A 38 -0.23 -1.18 10.52
N TYR A 39 -0.40 -0.08 11.26
CA TYR A 39 0.36 0.19 12.49
C TYR A 39 -0.04 -0.72 13.67
N ASP A 40 -1.27 -1.22 13.71
CA ASP A 40 -1.73 -2.22 14.68
C ASP A 40 -1.26 -3.66 14.35
N GLY A 41 -0.52 -3.86 13.26
CA GLY A 41 -0.06 -5.19 12.84
C GLY A 41 -1.18 -6.10 12.30
N LYS A 42 -2.29 -5.52 11.83
CA LYS A 42 -3.46 -6.24 11.27
C LYS A 42 -3.38 -6.42 9.75
N GLY A 43 -2.22 -6.12 9.14
CA GLY A 43 -1.97 -6.37 7.73
C GLY A 43 -1.99 -7.86 7.40
N LYS A 44 -2.39 -8.20 6.17
CA LYS A 44 -2.40 -9.56 5.64
C LYS A 44 -1.18 -9.80 4.76
N ASP A 45 -0.72 -11.04 4.73
CA ASP A 45 0.44 -11.43 3.94
C ASP A 45 0.25 -11.15 2.43
N SER A 46 1.22 -10.45 1.85
CA SER A 46 1.36 -10.18 0.42
C SER A 46 2.57 -10.89 -0.19
N GLY A 47 3.17 -11.82 0.53
CA GLY A 47 4.36 -12.54 0.12
C GLY A 47 5.64 -11.70 0.21
N LYS A 48 6.75 -12.39 -0.03
CA LYS A 48 8.08 -11.80 -0.01
C LYS A 48 8.43 -11.19 -1.36
N HIS A 49 8.99 -9.98 -1.32
CA HIS A 49 9.39 -9.24 -2.51
C HIS A 49 10.79 -8.67 -2.34
N THR A 50 11.54 -8.60 -3.45
CA THR A 50 12.81 -7.90 -3.46
C THR A 50 12.56 -6.42 -3.65
N VAL A 51 12.84 -5.64 -2.61
CA VAL A 51 12.73 -4.18 -2.59
C VAL A 51 14.12 -3.60 -2.30
N ASP A 52 14.63 -2.78 -3.21
CA ASP A 52 16.00 -2.23 -3.16
C ASP A 52 17.08 -3.31 -2.96
N GLY A 53 16.92 -4.45 -3.63
CA GLY A 53 17.86 -5.58 -3.54
C GLY A 53 17.76 -6.41 -2.26
N VAL A 54 16.82 -6.10 -1.36
CA VAL A 54 16.59 -6.83 -0.10
C VAL A 54 15.24 -7.54 -0.15
N GLU A 55 15.22 -8.81 0.23
CA GLU A 55 13.96 -9.55 0.42
C GLU A 55 13.23 -9.02 1.66
N VAL A 56 12.01 -8.53 1.47
CA VAL A 56 11.14 -8.03 2.53
C VAL A 56 9.78 -8.71 2.48
N GLN A 57 9.21 -8.96 3.66
CA GLN A 57 7.84 -9.43 3.79
C GLN A 57 6.90 -8.24 3.58
N VAL A 58 6.15 -8.22 2.49
CA VAL A 58 5.13 -7.19 2.25
C VAL A 58 3.82 -7.65 2.85
N LEU A 59 3.09 -6.71 3.43
CA LEU A 59 1.73 -6.86 3.93
C LEU A 59 0.81 -5.91 3.18
N HIS A 60 -0.47 -6.25 3.11
CA HIS A 60 -1.52 -5.33 2.69
C HIS A 60 -2.52 -5.07 3.81
N ALA A 61 -2.85 -3.81 4.02
CA ALA A 61 -3.93 -3.37 4.92
C ALA A 61 -4.96 -2.59 4.10
N SER A 62 -6.23 -2.99 4.18
CA SER A 62 -7.31 -2.43 3.37
C SER A 62 -8.47 -1.97 4.24
N ALA A 63 -9.14 -0.90 3.82
CA ALA A 63 -10.38 -0.43 4.42
C ALA A 63 -11.34 0.13 3.35
N GLY A 64 -12.63 0.15 3.68
CA GLY A 64 -13.71 0.56 2.76
C GLY A 64 -14.31 -0.62 1.98
N LYS A 65 -15.19 -0.28 1.03
CA LYS A 65 -15.97 -1.27 0.26
C LYS A 65 -15.26 -1.63 -1.04
N ILE A 66 -15.19 -2.94 -1.33
CA ILE A 66 -14.69 -3.47 -2.61
C ILE A 66 -15.50 -2.89 -3.78
N GLY A 67 -14.82 -2.48 -4.85
CA GLY A 67 -15.44 -1.88 -6.05
C GLY A 67 -16.06 -0.50 -5.78
N GLY A 68 -15.51 0.21 -4.80
CA GLY A 68 -15.93 1.55 -4.40
C GLY A 68 -14.77 2.32 -3.78
N THR A 69 -15.00 3.09 -2.73
CA THR A 69 -14.00 4.00 -2.15
C THR A 69 -12.94 3.34 -1.27
N SER A 70 -12.60 2.07 -1.51
CA SER A 70 -11.61 1.38 -0.69
C SER A 70 -10.19 1.95 -0.85
N VAL A 71 -9.39 1.79 0.20
CA VAL A 71 -7.96 2.14 0.20
C VAL A 71 -7.18 0.94 0.72
N THR A 72 -6.14 0.54 -0.01
CA THR A 72 -5.23 -0.56 0.33
C THR A 72 -3.79 -0.07 0.33
N LEU A 73 -3.08 -0.35 1.42
CA LEU A 73 -1.68 -0.03 1.63
C LEU A 73 -0.84 -1.30 1.53
N PHE A 74 -0.02 -1.42 0.49
CA PHE A 74 1.04 -2.42 0.44
C PHE A 74 2.29 -1.85 1.11
N HIS A 75 2.71 -2.47 2.21
CA HIS A 75 3.73 -1.91 3.08
C HIS A 75 4.57 -2.99 3.77
N PHE A 76 5.69 -2.57 4.34
CA PHE A 76 6.45 -3.34 5.32
C PHE A 76 7.02 -2.38 6.36
N PHE A 77 7.44 -2.90 7.51
CA PHE A 77 8.11 -2.13 8.54
C PHE A 77 9.60 -2.45 8.59
N ARG A 78 10.44 -1.42 8.79
CA ARG A 78 11.83 -1.58 9.26
C ARG A 78 11.97 -0.81 10.56
N GLY A 79 12.05 -1.53 11.67
CA GLY A 79 11.88 -0.92 12.99
C GLY A 79 10.46 -0.36 13.12
N SER A 80 10.34 0.93 13.46
CA SER A 80 9.06 1.63 13.56
C SER A 80 8.65 2.36 12.27
N GLU A 81 9.52 2.42 11.26
CA GLU A 81 9.25 3.13 10.01
C GLU A 81 8.36 2.29 9.09
N LEU A 82 7.26 2.88 8.62
CA LEU A 82 6.43 2.29 7.57
C LEU A 82 7.05 2.60 6.21
N HIS A 83 7.37 1.56 5.46
CA HIS A 83 7.77 1.65 4.06
C HIS A 83 6.59 1.30 3.18
N LEU A 84 6.08 2.30 2.45
CA LEU A 84 4.99 2.11 1.50
C LEU A 84 5.57 1.64 0.17
N VAL A 85 5.12 0.45 -0.25
CA VAL A 85 5.43 -0.15 -1.54
C VAL A 85 4.42 0.30 -2.59
N ALA A 86 3.13 0.29 -2.25
CA ALA A 86 2.11 0.81 -3.14
C ALA A 86 0.82 1.22 -2.42
N LEU A 87 0.06 2.14 -3.03
CA LEU A 87 -1.33 2.44 -2.69
C LEU A 87 -2.24 1.88 -3.79
N GLY A 88 -3.38 1.31 -3.42
CA GLY A 88 -4.36 0.86 -4.40
C GLY A 88 -5.79 0.83 -3.89
N GLU A 89 -6.71 0.61 -4.82
CA GLU A 89 -8.12 0.36 -4.56
C GLU A 89 -8.40 -1.14 -4.64
N HIS A 90 -9.15 -1.67 -3.67
CA HIS A 90 -9.62 -3.05 -3.68
C HIS A 90 -10.82 -3.17 -4.65
N VAL A 91 -10.57 -3.68 -5.85
CA VAL A 91 -11.57 -3.69 -6.94
C VAL A 91 -12.32 -5.03 -7.07
N ALA A 92 -11.74 -6.14 -6.62
CA ALA A 92 -12.41 -7.44 -6.51
C ALA A 92 -11.76 -8.29 -5.42
N SER A 93 -12.31 -9.48 -5.10
CA SER A 93 -11.90 -10.35 -3.97
C SER A 93 -10.39 -10.34 -3.68
N ASP A 94 -9.56 -10.59 -4.70
CA ASP A 94 -8.10 -10.66 -4.62
C ASP A 94 -7.42 -9.69 -5.60
N ARG A 95 -8.10 -8.61 -6.01
CA ARG A 95 -7.63 -7.70 -7.05
C ARG A 95 -7.56 -6.26 -6.57
N TYR A 96 -6.42 -5.63 -6.84
CA TYR A 96 -6.12 -4.27 -6.39
C TYR A 96 -5.68 -3.42 -7.57
N LEU A 97 -6.37 -2.31 -7.83
CA LEU A 97 -5.93 -1.32 -8.82
C LEU A 97 -4.91 -0.39 -8.16
N ILE A 98 -3.66 -0.45 -8.61
CA ILE A 98 -2.58 0.37 -8.05
C ILE A 98 -2.67 1.80 -8.56
N GLU A 99 -2.62 2.74 -7.63
CA GLU A 99 -2.66 4.18 -7.90
C GLU A 99 -1.50 4.61 -8.78
N ALA A 100 -1.77 5.56 -9.67
CA ALA A 100 -0.81 6.00 -10.68
C ALA A 100 0.46 6.63 -10.09
N GLU A 101 0.29 7.32 -8.97
CA GLU A 101 1.33 8.14 -8.31
C GLU A 101 2.09 7.37 -7.23
N LEU A 102 1.51 6.26 -6.77
CA LEU A 102 1.99 5.50 -5.61
C LEU A 102 2.13 4.01 -5.96
N GLY A 103 2.53 3.70 -7.19
CA GLY A 103 2.85 2.36 -7.64
C GLY A 103 4.27 2.26 -8.18
N GLN A 104 4.71 1.04 -8.44
CA GLN A 104 6.04 0.77 -8.98
C GLN A 104 6.07 0.90 -10.50
N GLN A 105 7.25 1.22 -11.06
CA GLN A 105 7.43 1.19 -12.52
C GLN A 105 7.40 -0.25 -13.06
N GLU A 106 7.97 -1.17 -12.28
CA GLU A 106 8.07 -2.59 -12.59
C GLU A 106 7.28 -3.45 -11.59
N ALA A 107 7.30 -4.77 -11.81
CA ALA A 107 6.70 -5.74 -10.89
C ALA A 107 7.27 -5.54 -9.45
N PRO A 108 6.50 -5.88 -8.40
CA PRO A 108 5.24 -6.64 -8.42
C PRO A 108 3.98 -5.77 -8.29
N PHE A 109 4.10 -4.48 -7.94
CA PHE A 109 2.97 -3.56 -7.72
C PHE A 109 2.97 -2.43 -8.76
N ARG A 110 2.85 -2.79 -10.03
CA ARG A 110 2.94 -1.84 -11.16
C ARG A 110 1.84 -0.78 -11.10
N LYS A 111 2.22 0.50 -11.23
CA LYS A 111 1.28 1.62 -11.30
C LYS A 111 0.26 1.45 -12.43
N LYS A 112 -1.00 1.83 -12.18
CA LYS A 112 -2.13 1.72 -13.13
C LYS A 112 -2.42 0.28 -13.60
N LYS A 113 -2.00 -0.72 -12.83
CA LYS A 113 -2.30 -2.14 -13.10
C LYS A 113 -3.13 -2.72 -11.98
N THR A 114 -3.97 -3.67 -12.36
CA THR A 114 -4.67 -4.53 -11.41
C THR A 114 -3.76 -5.69 -11.05
N VAL A 115 -3.44 -5.81 -9.78
CA VAL A 115 -2.52 -6.82 -9.26
C VAL A 115 -3.22 -7.75 -8.26
N GLY A 116 -2.62 -8.90 -8.01
CA GLY A 116 -3.04 -9.80 -6.94
C GLY A 116 -2.60 -9.32 -5.54
N PRO A 117 -2.97 -10.03 -4.46
CA PRO A 117 -2.50 -9.72 -3.12
C PRO A 117 -0.98 -9.79 -3.01
N SER A 118 -0.34 -10.65 -3.81
CA SER A 118 1.12 -10.76 -3.91
C SER A 118 1.73 -9.97 -5.07
N GLY A 119 1.00 -9.04 -5.65
CA GLY A 119 1.41 -8.36 -6.88
C GLY A 119 1.12 -9.18 -8.15
N GLY A 120 1.65 -8.71 -9.29
CA GLY A 120 1.43 -9.32 -10.62
C GLY A 120 2.14 -8.59 -11.76
#